data_AF-A0A947MQY3-F1
#
_entry.id   AF-A0A947MQY3-F1
#
_cell.length_a   1.000
_cell.length_b   1.000
_cell.length_c   1.000
_cell.angle_alpha   90.00
_cell.angle_beta   90.00
_cell.angle_gamma   90.00
#
_symmetry.space_group_name_H-M   'P 1'
#
loop_
_entity.id
_entity.type
_entity.pdbx_description
1 polymer ?
#
loop_
_entity_poly.entity_id
_entity_poly.type
_entity_poly.pdbx_seq_one_letter_code
_entity_poly.pdbx_strand_id
1 'polypeptide(L)'
;MAGLGRGTALALGLACSDGTAGVTADVGVVVDSGPIPDVPVPLSPCEPRFERDGRRVRVSGNAAYLKRLRDEGDNVAVWTPIRGARLTLAAGLDPLAFTVTTDEGCWVLEADTDEPDSELALILDADGPAGESGGALPFAVEVAPDDTAPPWSLRFPATEGRLGVDELYAAGAFNVLEQVHRAAARLEGRAPTRTPPPGLRVLWGPAQRPVCGSCFYVARFVLELTGEEGDVDAHDDAVVLHELGHYIEAIYGVYSNPGGFHDLEPAAPTMAWSEGFATWFQAIVRNDARYVDAQPARVYVLDLETPPEETRGTVPEGDASGLVSEAVIYALLWDGVDAPAIDDDTASWPVGEALDAALSPHGAGGNPRGGEDIGPVGADLNDWLRVFACPRAAGDIEAAALALGFPWSLDACPR
;
A
#
# COMPACT_ATOMS: atom_id res chain seq x y z
N MET A 1 -1.80 -56.63 26.75
CA MET A 1 -2.63 -55.62 26.07
C MET A 1 -2.26 -54.27 26.70
N ALA A 2 -1.21 -53.59 26.25
CA ALA A 2 -1.19 -52.65 25.11
C ALA A 2 -2.31 -51.60 25.24
N GLY A 3 -2.07 -50.29 25.37
CA GLY A 3 -0.85 -49.51 25.31
C GLY A 3 -1.02 -48.12 25.93
N LEU A 4 0.12 -47.46 26.13
CA LEU A 4 0.31 -46.13 26.70
C LEU A 4 -0.13 -45.01 25.72
N GLY A 5 -0.64 -43.91 26.27
CA GLY A 5 -0.77 -42.63 25.57
C GLY A 5 -0.55 -41.48 26.56
N ARG A 6 0.72 -41.08 26.73
CA ARG A 6 1.12 -39.88 27.48
C ARG A 6 0.87 -38.66 26.60
N GLY A 7 0.14 -37.68 27.14
CA GLY A 7 0.20 -36.31 26.66
C GLY A 7 1.62 -35.79 26.85
N THR A 8 2.18 -35.26 25.77
CA THR A 8 3.46 -34.57 25.78
C THR A 8 3.25 -33.28 25.00
N ALA A 9 3.40 -32.16 25.69
CA ALA A 9 3.60 -30.86 25.09
C ALA A 9 4.77 -30.95 24.11
N LEU A 10 4.59 -30.47 22.88
CA LEU A 10 5.70 -30.17 21.99
C LEU A 10 5.84 -28.65 21.93
N ALA A 11 6.76 -28.15 22.75
CA ALA A 11 7.44 -26.90 22.48
C ALA A 11 8.21 -27.06 21.16
N LEU A 12 8.04 -26.13 20.24
CA LEU A 12 8.96 -25.89 19.14
C LEU A 12 9.50 -24.47 19.31
N GLY A 13 10.39 -24.32 20.28
CA GLY A 13 11.43 -23.31 20.21
C GLY A 13 12.63 -23.93 19.50
N LEU A 14 13.19 -23.22 18.52
CA LEU A 14 14.59 -23.25 18.04
C LEU A 14 14.62 -22.37 16.78
N ALA A 15 15.08 -21.14 16.91
CA ALA A 15 16.49 -20.75 16.78
C ALA A 15 16.90 -20.68 15.32
N CYS A 16 17.14 -19.44 14.87
CA CYS A 16 17.85 -19.10 13.66
C CYS A 16 19.11 -19.96 13.53
N SER A 17 19.21 -20.72 12.44
CA SER A 17 20.47 -21.30 12.00
C SER A 17 20.70 -20.93 10.55
N ASP A 18 21.79 -20.20 10.33
CA ASP A 18 22.37 -19.85 9.05
C ASP A 18 22.44 -21.06 8.10
N GLY A 19 22.02 -20.84 6.86
CA GLY A 19 22.03 -21.86 5.82
C GLY A 19 21.98 -21.22 4.44
N THR A 20 23.04 -20.48 4.09
CA THR A 20 23.32 -20.05 2.73
C THR A 20 23.36 -21.25 1.78
N ALA A 21 22.41 -21.33 0.86
CA ALA A 21 22.54 -22.09 -0.37
C ALA A 21 22.26 -21.14 -1.53
N GLY A 22 23.32 -20.54 -2.05
CA GLY A 22 23.27 -19.70 -3.22
C GLY A 22 22.84 -20.51 -4.45
N VAL A 23 21.77 -20.04 -5.07
CA VAL A 23 21.49 -20.30 -6.49
C VAL A 23 21.59 -18.94 -7.17
N THR A 24 22.75 -18.66 -7.73
CA THR A 24 22.87 -17.62 -8.76
C THR A 24 22.17 -18.15 -10.00
N ALA A 25 20.95 -17.70 -10.24
CA ALA A 25 20.36 -17.71 -11.57
C ALA A 25 20.33 -16.26 -12.05
N ASP A 26 21.19 -15.96 -13.03
CA ASP A 26 20.89 -14.94 -14.02
C ASP A 26 19.50 -15.22 -14.62
N VAL A 27 18.85 -14.16 -15.09
CA VAL A 27 17.53 -14.09 -15.76
C VAL A 27 16.43 -13.61 -14.81
N GLY A 28 16.09 -12.32 -14.92
CA GLY A 28 14.87 -11.76 -14.33
C GLY A 28 13.63 -12.55 -14.79
N VAL A 29 12.53 -12.43 -14.05
CA VAL A 29 11.25 -13.05 -14.42
C VAL A 29 10.69 -12.33 -15.65
N VAL A 30 11.20 -12.70 -16.83
CA VAL A 30 10.68 -12.24 -18.11
C VAL A 30 9.49 -13.13 -18.46
N VAL A 31 8.29 -12.57 -18.32
CA VAL A 31 7.06 -13.24 -18.75
C VAL A 31 6.69 -12.76 -20.15
N ASP A 32 6.36 -13.69 -21.04
CA ASP A 32 5.81 -13.39 -22.36
C ASP A 32 4.29 -13.20 -22.21
N SER A 33 3.78 -12.01 -22.55
CA SER A 33 2.35 -11.69 -22.38
C SER A 33 1.50 -12.45 -23.41
N GLY A 34 0.39 -13.04 -22.95
CA GLY A 34 -0.58 -13.72 -23.80
C GLY A 34 -1.42 -12.75 -24.67
N PRO A 35 -2.36 -13.27 -25.49
CA PRO A 35 -3.23 -12.44 -26.30
C PRO A 35 -4.18 -11.59 -25.43
N ILE A 36 -4.14 -10.27 -25.66
CA ILE A 36 -4.95 -9.22 -25.01
C ILE A 36 -6.44 -9.61 -25.02
N PRO A 37 -7.13 -9.74 -23.86
CA PRO A 37 -8.56 -10.02 -23.82
C PRO A 37 -9.41 -8.93 -24.48
N ASP A 38 -10.58 -9.34 -24.98
CA ASP A 38 -11.60 -8.55 -25.72
C ASP A 38 -12.34 -7.53 -24.81
N VAL A 39 -11.63 -6.89 -23.89
CA VAL A 39 -12.15 -5.80 -23.06
C VAL A 39 -11.90 -4.48 -23.80
N PRO A 40 -12.94 -3.65 -24.04
CA PRO A 40 -12.77 -2.36 -24.70
C PRO A 40 -11.69 -1.53 -24.02
N VAL A 41 -10.70 -1.14 -24.80
CA VAL A 41 -9.58 -0.33 -24.34
C VAL A 41 -9.96 1.14 -24.48
N PRO A 42 -9.80 1.98 -23.45
CA PRO A 42 -9.97 3.43 -23.60
C PRO A 42 -9.08 3.96 -24.73
N LEU A 43 -9.57 4.91 -25.52
CA LEU A 43 -8.76 5.57 -26.55
C LEU A 43 -7.62 6.34 -25.86
N SER A 44 -6.38 5.91 -26.10
CA SER A 44 -5.18 6.56 -25.55
C SER A 44 -5.07 8.00 -26.08
N PRO A 45 -4.72 8.98 -25.23
CA PRO A 45 -4.40 10.34 -25.68
C PRO A 45 -3.08 10.42 -26.46
N CYS A 46 -2.30 9.34 -26.48
CA CYS A 46 -0.95 9.32 -27.03
C CYS A 46 -0.91 8.63 -28.38
N GLU A 47 -0.34 9.33 -29.38
CA GLU A 47 -0.21 8.83 -30.75
C GLU A 47 0.90 7.78 -30.81
N PRO A 48 0.57 6.50 -31.06
CA PRO A 48 1.57 5.45 -31.18
C PRO A 48 2.37 5.64 -32.46
N ARG A 49 3.69 5.49 -32.39
CA ARG A 49 4.59 5.63 -33.54
C ARG A 49 5.80 4.72 -33.40
N PHE A 50 6.26 4.18 -34.51
CA PHE A 50 7.57 3.54 -34.61
C PHE A 50 8.30 4.04 -35.86
N GLU A 51 9.43 4.70 -35.66
CA GLU A 51 10.25 5.28 -36.71
C GLU A 51 11.70 4.79 -36.54
N ARG A 52 12.28 4.23 -37.62
CA ARG A 52 13.69 3.83 -37.68
C ARG A 52 14.34 4.45 -38.92
N ASP A 53 15.29 5.36 -38.71
CA ASP A 53 16.06 6.01 -39.77
C ASP A 53 17.56 5.73 -39.57
N GLY A 54 18.03 4.66 -40.21
CA GLY A 54 19.38 4.14 -40.02
C GLY A 54 19.65 3.77 -38.57
N ARG A 55 20.46 4.59 -37.88
CA ARG A 55 20.82 4.39 -36.48
C ARG A 55 19.84 5.02 -35.50
N ARG A 56 19.00 5.95 -35.94
CA ARG A 56 18.05 6.62 -35.05
C ARG A 56 16.76 5.82 -34.95
N VAL A 57 16.30 5.60 -33.73
CA VAL A 57 15.04 4.95 -33.42
C VAL A 57 14.20 5.90 -32.58
N ARG A 58 12.92 6.02 -32.93
CA ARG A 58 11.89 6.63 -32.10
C ARG A 58 10.73 5.67 -31.97
N VAL A 59 10.28 5.45 -30.74
CA VAL A 59 9.13 4.61 -30.44
C VAL A 59 8.26 5.28 -29.37
N SER A 60 6.95 5.29 -29.59
CA SER A 60 5.98 5.85 -28.65
C SER A 60 4.72 4.98 -28.59
N GLY A 61 4.05 5.06 -27.44
CA GLY A 61 2.86 4.26 -27.20
C GLY A 61 2.24 4.50 -25.82
N ASN A 62 1.51 3.49 -25.38
CA ASN A 62 0.85 3.46 -24.08
C ASN A 62 1.10 2.12 -23.37
N ALA A 63 1.22 2.12 -22.06
CA ALA A 63 1.33 0.92 -21.23
C ALA A 63 0.13 0.82 -20.29
N ALA A 64 -0.43 -0.37 -20.16
CA ALA A 64 -1.60 -0.64 -19.32
C ALA A 64 -1.62 -2.08 -18.82
N TYR A 65 -2.21 -2.28 -17.64
CA TYR A 65 -2.41 -3.59 -17.04
C TYR A 65 -3.90 -3.90 -16.87
N LEU A 66 -4.23 -5.19 -16.83
CA LEU A 66 -5.60 -5.66 -16.59
C LEU A 66 -5.84 -5.72 -15.09
N LYS A 67 -6.44 -4.67 -14.54
CA LYS A 67 -6.85 -4.62 -13.14
C LYS A 67 -8.05 -5.52 -12.94
N ARG A 68 -8.00 -6.38 -11.94
CA ARG A 68 -9.14 -7.18 -11.50
C ARG A 68 -9.81 -6.45 -10.35
N LEU A 69 -11.03 -6.00 -10.56
CA LEU A 69 -11.87 -5.48 -9.49
C LEU A 69 -12.46 -6.70 -8.78
N ARG A 70 -12.15 -6.84 -7.50
CA ARG A 70 -12.69 -7.89 -6.66
C ARG A 70 -13.63 -7.25 -5.64
N ASP A 71 -14.82 -6.88 -6.10
CA ASP A 71 -15.93 -6.43 -5.23
C ASP A 71 -16.96 -7.55 -5.12
N GLU A 72 -17.55 -7.72 -3.93
CA GLU A 72 -18.66 -8.61 -3.52
C GLU A 72 -19.43 -9.36 -4.64
N GLY A 73 -18.77 -10.27 -5.37
CA GLY A 73 -19.38 -11.17 -6.36
C GLY A 73 -19.17 -10.84 -7.84
N ASP A 74 -18.61 -9.68 -8.20
CA ASP A 74 -18.40 -9.28 -9.60
C ASP A 74 -16.90 -9.27 -9.95
N ASN A 75 -16.44 -10.28 -10.70
CA ASN A 75 -15.09 -10.33 -11.25
C ASN A 75 -15.01 -9.47 -12.53
N VAL A 76 -15.02 -8.16 -12.37
CA VAL A 76 -14.84 -7.23 -13.50
C VAL A 76 -13.35 -6.99 -13.72
N ALA A 77 -12.90 -7.09 -14.97
CA ALA A 77 -11.55 -6.74 -15.35
C ALA A 77 -11.56 -5.44 -16.16
N VAL A 78 -10.72 -4.48 -15.78
CA VAL A 78 -10.62 -3.17 -16.42
C VAL A 78 -9.17 -2.88 -16.78
N TRP A 79 -8.96 -2.46 -18.03
CA TRP A 79 -7.67 -1.95 -18.47
C TRP A 79 -7.35 -0.62 -17.77
N THR A 80 -6.26 -0.61 -17.00
CA THR A 80 -5.81 0.55 -16.22
C THR A 80 -4.43 1.00 -16.74
N PRO A 81 -4.18 2.30 -16.92
CA PRO A 81 -2.85 2.79 -17.30
C PRO A 81 -1.77 2.37 -16.31
N ILE A 82 -0.58 2.03 -16.82
CA ILE A 82 0.60 1.81 -15.98
C ILE A 82 1.28 3.16 -15.79
N ARG A 83 1.11 3.78 -14.64
CA ARG A 83 1.71 5.06 -14.26
C ARG A 83 3.06 4.86 -13.60
N GLY A 84 4.02 5.74 -13.93
CA GLY A 84 5.30 5.89 -13.22
C GLY A 84 6.25 4.69 -13.31
N ALA A 85 5.97 3.72 -14.18
CA ALA A 85 6.85 2.58 -14.42
C ALA A 85 8.02 2.99 -15.31
N ARG A 86 9.19 2.41 -15.05
CA ARG A 86 10.34 2.55 -15.94
C ARG A 86 10.13 1.73 -17.21
N LEU A 87 10.40 2.36 -18.36
CA LEU A 87 10.41 1.70 -19.66
C LEU A 87 11.74 1.93 -20.36
N THR A 88 12.43 0.84 -20.69
CA THR A 88 13.75 0.86 -21.33
C THR A 88 13.67 0.34 -22.78
N LEU A 89 14.20 1.10 -23.74
CA LEU A 89 14.48 0.62 -25.09
C LEU A 89 15.85 -0.04 -25.10
N ALA A 90 15.96 -1.26 -25.60
CA ALA A 90 17.21 -2.02 -25.66
C ALA A 90 17.45 -2.67 -27.04
N ALA A 91 18.72 -2.82 -27.42
CA ALA A 91 19.17 -3.67 -28.52
C ALA A 91 19.81 -4.93 -27.93
N GLY A 92 19.19 -6.10 -28.11
CA GLY A 92 19.67 -7.32 -27.45
C GLY A 92 19.57 -7.22 -25.93
N LEU A 93 20.72 -7.08 -25.24
CA LEU A 93 20.83 -6.86 -23.79
C LEU A 93 21.30 -5.43 -23.44
N ASP A 94 21.63 -4.62 -24.45
CA ASP A 94 22.21 -3.30 -24.26
C ASP A 94 21.10 -2.24 -24.17
N PRO A 95 20.94 -1.55 -23.03
CA PRO A 95 19.96 -0.48 -22.91
C PRO A 95 20.41 0.75 -23.71
N LEU A 96 19.51 1.27 -24.55
CA LEU A 96 19.74 2.43 -25.42
C LEU A 96 19.19 3.73 -24.81
N ALA A 97 17.98 3.68 -24.26
CA ALA A 97 17.33 4.80 -23.60
C ALA A 97 16.29 4.29 -22.59
N PHE A 98 15.92 5.12 -21.62
CA PHE A 98 14.79 4.83 -20.74
C PHE A 98 13.91 6.08 -20.57
N THR A 99 12.68 5.84 -20.16
CA THR A 99 11.69 6.85 -19.78
C THR A 99 10.84 6.33 -18.63
N VAL A 100 9.97 7.17 -18.10
CA VAL A 100 8.97 6.82 -17.09
C VAL A 100 7.59 7.08 -17.67
N THR A 101 6.65 6.17 -17.50
CA THR A 101 5.30 6.32 -18.04
C THR A 101 4.54 7.45 -17.32
N THR A 102 3.74 8.22 -18.06
CA THR A 102 2.89 9.29 -17.49
C THR A 102 1.71 8.72 -16.69
N ASP A 103 0.90 9.59 -16.09
CA ASP A 103 -0.34 9.22 -15.40
C ASP A 103 -1.34 8.48 -16.31
N GLU A 104 -1.34 8.82 -17.60
CA GLU A 104 -2.14 8.14 -18.62
C GLU A 104 -1.43 6.91 -19.21
N GLY A 105 -0.26 6.53 -18.68
CA GLY A 105 0.54 5.40 -19.13
C GLY A 105 1.31 5.66 -20.42
N CYS A 106 1.47 6.92 -20.82
CA CYS A 106 2.13 7.26 -22.07
C CYS A 106 3.64 7.27 -21.97
N TRP A 107 4.30 6.97 -23.08
CA TRP A 107 5.75 6.95 -23.15
C TRP A 107 6.27 7.29 -24.56
N VAL A 108 7.46 7.87 -24.60
CA VAL A 108 8.22 8.15 -25.82
C VAL A 108 9.69 7.87 -25.53
N LEU A 109 10.34 7.11 -26.40
CA LEU A 109 11.75 6.77 -26.36
C LEU A 109 12.41 7.13 -27.68
N GLU A 110 13.53 7.84 -27.60
CA GLU A 110 14.37 8.20 -28.75
C GLU A 110 15.81 7.82 -28.42
N ALA A 111 16.46 7.08 -29.31
CA ALA A 111 17.85 6.66 -29.13
C ALA A 111 18.57 6.46 -30.46
N ASP A 112 19.90 6.50 -30.42
CA ASP A 112 20.74 6.01 -31.50
C ASP A 112 21.21 4.59 -31.16
N THR A 113 21.22 3.68 -32.15
CA THR A 113 21.77 2.32 -32.03
C THR A 113 23.03 2.17 -32.88
N ASP A 114 24.01 1.45 -32.34
CA ASP A 114 25.22 1.06 -33.08
C ASP A 114 24.98 -0.12 -34.01
N GLU A 115 23.87 -0.83 -33.80
CA GLU A 115 23.43 -1.98 -34.59
C GLU A 115 22.11 -1.64 -35.29
N PRO A 116 22.13 -1.00 -36.47
CA PRO A 116 20.93 -0.53 -37.17
C PRO A 116 20.02 -1.65 -37.67
N ASP A 117 20.46 -2.91 -37.62
CA ASP A 117 19.68 -4.09 -38.01
C ASP A 117 19.31 -4.98 -36.79
N SER A 118 19.71 -4.61 -35.57
CA SER A 118 19.38 -5.41 -34.38
C SER A 118 17.90 -5.39 -34.06
N GLU A 119 17.43 -6.49 -33.47
CA GLU A 119 16.10 -6.57 -32.86
C GLU A 119 16.06 -5.72 -31.60
N LEU A 120 15.05 -4.85 -31.54
CA LEU A 120 14.84 -3.92 -30.45
C LEU A 120 13.75 -4.44 -29.53
N ALA A 121 13.94 -4.25 -28.23
CA ALA A 121 12.98 -4.62 -27.20
C ALA A 121 12.63 -3.43 -26.32
N LEU A 122 11.40 -3.44 -25.83
CA LEU A 122 10.93 -2.58 -24.75
C LEU A 122 10.89 -3.42 -23.47
N ILE A 123 11.55 -2.98 -22.42
CA ILE A 123 11.59 -3.63 -21.11
C ILE A 123 10.82 -2.74 -20.14
N LEU A 124 9.68 -3.21 -19.67
CA LEU A 124 8.79 -2.52 -18.74
C LEU A 124 8.97 -3.10 -17.34
N ASP A 125 9.43 -2.28 -16.41
CA ASP A 125 9.77 -2.68 -15.05
C ASP A 125 8.70 -2.19 -14.06
N ALA A 126 8.31 -3.03 -13.10
CA ALA A 126 7.47 -2.64 -11.97
C ALA A 126 8.32 -2.00 -10.85
N ASP A 127 9.15 -1.03 -11.23
CA ASP A 127 9.93 -0.18 -10.36
C ASP A 127 9.54 1.30 -10.57
N GLY A 128 9.61 2.07 -9.49
CA GLY A 128 9.34 3.50 -9.48
C GLY A 128 10.54 4.23 -8.89
N PRO A 129 11.37 4.92 -9.70
CA PRO A 129 12.52 5.65 -9.17
C PRO A 129 12.07 6.86 -8.32
N ALA A 130 12.80 7.12 -7.24
CA ALA A 130 12.66 8.38 -6.50
C ALA A 130 13.22 9.55 -7.32
N GLY A 131 12.61 10.74 -7.28
CA GLY A 131 13.18 11.91 -7.94
C GLY A 131 12.22 13.10 -8.13
N GLU A 132 12.67 14.08 -8.94
CA GLU A 132 11.96 15.35 -9.21
C GLU A 132 11.37 15.45 -10.64
N SER A 133 11.53 14.43 -11.50
CA SER A 133 10.94 14.42 -12.84
C SER A 133 9.45 14.07 -12.78
N GLY A 134 8.63 14.63 -13.68
CA GLY A 134 7.18 14.42 -13.68
C GLY A 134 6.79 12.94 -13.58
N GLY A 135 6.05 12.58 -12.52
CA GLY A 135 5.67 11.21 -12.18
C GLY A 135 6.57 10.51 -11.16
N ALA A 136 7.66 11.15 -10.70
CA ALA A 136 8.57 10.56 -9.72
C ALA A 136 7.94 10.48 -8.32
N LEU A 137 8.20 9.35 -7.65
CA LEU A 137 7.75 9.10 -6.29
C LEU A 137 8.64 9.83 -5.27
N PRO A 138 8.11 10.18 -4.08
CA PRO A 138 8.91 10.77 -3.02
C PRO A 138 9.94 9.79 -2.43
N PHE A 139 9.78 8.49 -2.68
CA PHE A 139 10.68 7.41 -2.31
C PHE A 139 10.77 6.39 -3.45
N ALA A 140 11.84 5.60 -3.49
CA ALA A 140 11.99 4.57 -4.52
C ALA A 140 11.13 3.36 -4.16
N VAL A 141 10.53 2.71 -5.15
CA VAL A 141 9.80 1.45 -4.96
C VAL A 141 10.28 0.39 -5.95
N GLU A 142 10.40 -0.85 -5.47
CA GLU A 142 10.69 -2.03 -6.28
C GLU A 142 9.68 -3.13 -5.94
N VAL A 143 8.93 -3.62 -6.94
CA VAL A 143 8.05 -4.79 -6.78
C VAL A 143 8.75 -6.01 -7.36
N ALA A 144 9.08 -6.99 -6.53
CA ALA A 144 9.91 -8.15 -6.89
C ALA A 144 9.32 -9.47 -6.37
N PRO A 145 9.59 -10.62 -7.01
CA PRO A 145 9.13 -11.94 -6.53
C PRO A 145 9.66 -12.36 -5.15
N ASP A 146 10.87 -11.94 -4.81
CA ASP A 146 11.53 -12.25 -3.53
C ASP A 146 12.63 -11.21 -3.22
N ASP A 147 13.27 -11.34 -2.05
CA ASP A 147 14.30 -10.40 -1.56
C ASP A 147 15.58 -10.33 -2.41
N THR A 148 15.81 -11.30 -3.29
CA THR A 148 17.03 -11.42 -4.09
C THR A 148 16.81 -11.19 -5.58
N ALA A 149 15.56 -11.33 -6.05
CA ALA A 149 15.19 -11.16 -7.44
C ALA A 149 15.25 -9.68 -7.87
N PRO A 150 15.51 -9.39 -9.17
CA PRO A 150 15.22 -8.08 -9.70
C PRO A 150 13.70 -7.79 -9.63
N PRO A 151 13.28 -6.51 -9.81
CA PRO A 151 11.87 -6.18 -9.99
C PRO A 151 11.21 -7.00 -11.11
N TRP A 152 9.89 -7.09 -11.08
CA TRP A 152 9.12 -7.65 -12.19
C TRP A 152 9.42 -6.88 -13.48
N SER A 153 9.87 -7.59 -14.52
CA SER A 153 10.28 -6.99 -15.79
C SER A 153 9.65 -7.74 -16.96
N LEU A 154 8.90 -7.04 -17.80
CA LEU A 154 8.29 -7.62 -19.02
C LEU A 154 9.02 -7.15 -20.25
N ARG A 155 9.32 -8.08 -21.16
CA ARG A 155 9.98 -7.79 -22.42
C ARG A 155 8.98 -7.86 -23.56
N PHE A 156 8.86 -6.76 -24.30
CA PHE A 156 8.05 -6.65 -25.51
C PHE A 156 8.94 -6.41 -26.73
N PRO A 157 8.54 -6.85 -27.93
CA PRO A 157 9.15 -6.36 -29.16
C PRO A 157 8.93 -4.85 -29.26
N ALA A 158 9.95 -4.10 -29.69
CA ALA A 158 9.81 -2.65 -29.88
C ALA A 158 9.01 -2.35 -31.15
N THR A 159 7.69 -2.27 -31.00
CA THR A 159 6.75 -1.87 -32.05
C THR A 159 5.98 -0.62 -31.60
N GLU A 160 5.26 0.01 -32.53
CA GLU A 160 4.25 0.99 -32.15
C GLU A 160 3.07 0.31 -31.44
N GLY A 161 2.37 1.06 -30.60
CA GLY A 161 1.09 0.64 -30.06
C GLY A 161 1.08 0.56 -28.53
N ARG A 162 0.40 -0.47 -28.04
CA ARG A 162 0.09 -0.63 -26.63
C ARG A 162 0.85 -1.80 -26.03
N LEU A 163 1.47 -1.58 -24.88
CA LEU A 163 2.01 -2.62 -24.02
C LEU A 163 0.89 -3.04 -23.05
N GLY A 164 0.32 -4.22 -23.26
CA GLY A 164 -0.76 -4.76 -22.43
C GLY A 164 -0.24 -5.85 -21.50
N VAL A 165 -0.51 -5.71 -20.20
CA VAL A 165 -0.16 -6.69 -19.17
C VAL A 165 -1.42 -7.31 -18.60
N ASP A 166 -1.75 -8.53 -18.99
CA ASP A 166 -2.96 -9.25 -18.54
C ASP A 166 -2.66 -10.51 -17.69
N GLU A 167 -1.40 -10.97 -17.74
CA GLU A 167 -0.91 -12.04 -16.89
C GLU A 167 -1.08 -11.64 -15.41
N LEU A 168 -1.67 -12.54 -14.62
CA LEU A 168 -2.19 -12.25 -13.29
C LEU A 168 -1.12 -11.65 -12.36
N TYR A 169 0.07 -12.23 -12.32
CA TYR A 169 1.10 -11.82 -11.37
C TYR A 169 1.80 -10.54 -11.82
N ALA A 170 2.14 -10.42 -13.10
CA ALA A 170 2.70 -9.20 -13.65
C ALA A 170 1.71 -8.02 -13.56
N ALA A 171 0.42 -8.24 -13.84
CA ALA A 171 -0.61 -7.23 -13.66
C ALA A 171 -0.78 -6.83 -12.20
N GLY A 172 -0.63 -7.77 -11.26
CA GLY A 172 -0.61 -7.49 -9.82
C GLY A 172 0.57 -6.59 -9.42
N ALA A 173 1.77 -6.82 -9.98
CA ALA A 173 2.93 -5.98 -9.71
C ALA A 173 2.70 -4.51 -10.14
N PHE A 174 2.07 -4.30 -11.29
CA PHE A 174 1.70 -2.94 -11.74
C PHE A 174 0.53 -2.35 -10.95
N ASN A 175 -0.39 -3.18 -10.43
CA ASN A 175 -1.43 -2.68 -9.51
C ASN A 175 -0.83 -2.17 -8.21
N VAL A 176 0.16 -2.88 -7.64
CA VAL A 176 0.91 -2.43 -6.46
C VAL A 176 1.59 -1.08 -6.73
N LEU A 177 2.29 -0.95 -7.86
CA LEU A 177 2.92 0.32 -8.25
C LEU A 177 1.88 1.45 -8.36
N GLU A 178 0.72 1.20 -8.96
CA GLU A 178 -0.38 2.17 -9.01
C GLU A 178 -0.86 2.58 -7.60
N GLN A 179 -1.03 1.64 -6.66
CA GLN A 179 -1.40 1.99 -5.28
C GLN A 179 -0.33 2.84 -4.59
N VAL A 180 0.96 2.58 -4.86
CA VAL A 180 2.07 3.41 -4.35
C VAL A 180 1.95 4.84 -4.89
N HIS A 181 1.62 5.04 -6.17
CA HIS A 181 1.38 6.37 -6.72
C HIS A 181 0.17 7.07 -6.07
N ARG A 182 -0.93 6.35 -5.85
CA ARG A 182 -2.12 6.89 -5.19
C ARG A 182 -1.84 7.28 -3.73
N ALA A 183 -1.07 6.47 -3.01
CA ALA A 183 -0.61 6.79 -1.66
C ALA A 183 0.33 8.01 -1.67
N ALA A 184 1.30 8.06 -2.58
CA ALA A 184 2.24 9.16 -2.71
C ALA A 184 1.55 10.50 -3.01
N ALA A 185 0.47 10.51 -3.79
CA ALA A 185 -0.32 11.72 -4.05
C ALA A 185 -0.93 12.30 -2.75
N ARG A 186 -1.22 11.47 -1.74
CA ARG A 186 -1.67 11.95 -0.41
C ARG A 186 -0.54 12.56 0.40
N LEU A 187 0.72 12.40 0.00
CA LEU A 187 1.89 12.92 0.70
C LEU A 187 2.42 14.23 0.11
N GLU A 188 1.80 14.75 -0.96
CA GLU A 188 2.27 15.96 -1.63
C GLU A 188 2.36 17.13 -0.63
N GLY A 189 3.52 17.78 -0.58
CA GLY A 189 3.82 18.86 0.36
C GLY A 189 4.27 18.42 1.75
N ARG A 190 4.31 17.11 2.06
CA ARG A 190 4.79 16.58 3.34
C ARG A 190 6.27 16.23 3.29
N ALA A 191 6.99 16.55 4.36
CA ALA A 191 8.38 16.17 4.53
C ALA A 191 8.49 14.84 5.28
N PRO A 192 9.28 13.87 4.81
CA PRO A 192 9.53 12.64 5.57
C PRO A 192 10.36 12.93 6.82
N THR A 193 10.20 12.11 7.85
CA THR A 193 10.99 12.15 9.09
C THR A 193 12.46 11.76 8.87
N ARG A 194 12.75 11.06 7.76
CA ARG A 194 14.09 10.65 7.31
C ARG A 194 14.37 11.23 5.93
N THR A 195 15.55 11.82 5.75
CA THR A 195 15.95 12.40 4.46
C THR A 195 17.31 11.85 4.01
N PRO A 196 17.41 11.20 2.83
CA PRO A 196 16.28 10.81 1.97
C PRO A 196 15.39 9.76 2.64
N PRO A 197 14.11 9.65 2.25
CA PRO A 197 13.26 8.57 2.75
C PRO A 197 13.82 7.21 2.28
N PRO A 198 13.82 6.17 3.14
CA PRO A 198 14.15 4.81 2.75
C PRO A 198 13.27 4.34 1.58
N GLY A 199 13.85 3.66 0.60
CA GLY A 199 13.07 3.00 -0.45
C GLY A 199 12.21 1.88 0.13
N LEU A 200 11.10 1.59 -0.55
CA LEU A 200 10.19 0.49 -0.24
C LEU A 200 10.47 -0.67 -1.19
N ARG A 201 10.62 -1.88 -0.65
CA ARG A 201 10.62 -3.10 -1.45
C ARG A 201 9.33 -3.87 -1.20
N VAL A 202 8.62 -4.25 -2.25
CA VAL A 202 7.41 -5.07 -2.17
C VAL A 202 7.71 -6.46 -2.72
N LEU A 203 7.59 -7.47 -1.87
CA LEU A 203 7.71 -8.87 -2.26
C LEU A 203 6.33 -9.37 -2.68
N TRP A 204 6.22 -9.70 -3.96
CA TRP A 204 4.99 -10.14 -4.60
C TRP A 204 5.30 -11.21 -5.65
N GLY A 205 4.70 -12.40 -5.49
CA GLY A 205 4.87 -13.47 -6.45
C GLY A 205 3.87 -14.63 -6.30
N PRO A 206 3.88 -15.55 -7.28
CA PRO A 206 2.99 -16.71 -7.27
C PRO A 206 3.23 -17.61 -6.06
N ALA A 207 2.12 -18.03 -5.44
CA ALA A 207 2.10 -18.91 -4.27
C ALA A 207 2.85 -18.38 -3.03
N GLN A 208 3.13 -17.07 -2.99
CA GLN A 208 3.72 -16.43 -1.82
C GLN A 208 2.74 -16.49 -0.66
N ARG A 209 3.23 -16.91 0.51
CA ARG A 209 2.46 -17.05 1.76
C ARG A 209 3.30 -16.55 2.92
N PRO A 210 3.36 -15.23 3.15
CA PRO A 210 4.13 -14.73 4.27
C PRO A 210 3.51 -15.23 5.59
N VAL A 211 4.33 -15.43 6.61
CA VAL A 211 3.90 -16.05 7.89
C VAL A 211 2.88 -15.18 8.62
N CYS A 212 2.91 -13.87 8.36
CA CYS A 212 2.04 -12.85 8.91
C CYS A 212 0.74 -12.64 8.09
N GLY A 213 0.54 -13.34 6.97
CA GLY A 213 -0.37 -12.85 5.91
C GLY A 213 0.32 -11.76 5.09
N SER A 214 -0.42 -10.85 4.45
CA SER A 214 0.20 -9.61 3.97
C SER A 214 0.69 -8.79 5.16
N CYS A 215 1.93 -8.28 5.11
CA CYS A 215 2.46 -7.45 6.20
C CYS A 215 3.65 -6.55 5.81
N PHE A 216 3.86 -5.50 6.59
CA PHE A 216 5.01 -4.59 6.49
C PHE A 216 6.07 -4.82 7.59
N TYR A 217 7.33 -5.00 7.18
CA TYR A 217 8.50 -5.13 8.05
C TYR A 217 9.30 -3.83 8.13
N VAL A 218 8.98 -3.01 9.14
CA VAL A 218 9.63 -1.72 9.40
C VAL A 218 11.17 -1.77 9.48
N ALA A 219 11.74 -2.86 9.99
CA ALA A 219 13.19 -2.99 10.16
C ALA A 219 13.96 -3.04 8.82
N ARG A 220 13.29 -3.48 7.75
CA ARG A 220 13.87 -3.63 6.40
C ARG A 220 13.19 -2.75 5.35
N PHE A 221 12.09 -2.08 5.68
CA PHE A 221 11.23 -1.37 4.72
C PHE A 221 10.75 -2.31 3.60
N VAL A 222 10.30 -3.50 4.00
CA VAL A 222 9.81 -4.55 3.10
C VAL A 222 8.33 -4.78 3.36
N LEU A 223 7.53 -4.78 2.30
CA LEU A 223 6.12 -5.17 2.30
C LEU A 223 6.03 -6.55 1.65
N GLU A 224 5.43 -7.54 2.31
CA GLU A 224 5.21 -8.87 1.74
C GLU A 224 3.72 -9.07 1.50
N LEU A 225 3.33 -9.49 0.29
CA LEU A 225 1.93 -9.73 -0.08
C LEU A 225 1.61 -11.22 -0.24
N THR A 226 0.40 -11.64 0.12
CA THR A 226 -0.10 -13.00 -0.13
C THR A 226 -0.45 -13.17 -1.61
N GLY A 227 0.12 -14.20 -2.24
CA GLY A 227 -0.12 -14.59 -3.63
C GLY A 227 -0.64 -16.02 -3.77
N GLU A 228 -1.38 -16.49 -2.76
CA GLU A 228 -2.01 -17.81 -2.76
C GLU A 228 -3.17 -17.86 -3.77
N GLU A 229 -3.45 -19.05 -4.32
CA GLU A 229 -4.59 -19.21 -5.22
C GLU A 229 -5.89 -18.86 -4.49
N GLY A 230 -6.59 -17.85 -5.02
CA GLY A 230 -7.81 -17.33 -4.42
C GLY A 230 -7.58 -16.21 -3.40
N ASP A 231 -6.33 -15.89 -3.06
CA ASP A 231 -5.90 -14.85 -2.10
C ASP A 231 -4.69 -14.10 -2.72
N VAL A 232 -5.01 -13.16 -3.62
CA VAL A 232 -4.04 -12.57 -4.56
C VAL A 232 -3.97 -11.08 -4.24
N ASP A 233 -3.44 -10.77 -3.06
CA ASP A 233 -3.53 -9.48 -2.39
C ASP A 233 -2.99 -8.30 -3.21
N ALA A 234 -2.10 -8.53 -4.17
CA ALA A 234 -1.67 -7.49 -5.10
C ALA A 234 -2.81 -6.89 -5.95
N HIS A 235 -3.95 -7.55 -6.05
CA HIS A 235 -5.18 -7.04 -6.69
C HIS A 235 -6.20 -6.48 -5.70
N ASP A 236 -5.96 -6.62 -4.40
CA ASP A 236 -6.83 -6.15 -3.33
C ASP A 236 -6.31 -4.79 -2.84
N ASP A 237 -6.79 -3.71 -3.49
CA ASP A 237 -6.30 -2.34 -3.27
C ASP A 237 -6.29 -1.94 -1.78
N ALA A 238 -7.27 -2.39 -0.98
CA ALA A 238 -7.30 -2.15 0.47
C ALA A 238 -6.10 -2.76 1.18
N VAL A 239 -5.78 -4.02 0.89
CA VAL A 239 -4.68 -4.76 1.53
C VAL A 239 -3.35 -4.10 1.19
N VAL A 240 -3.11 -3.81 -0.09
CA VAL A 240 -1.88 -3.12 -0.52
C VAL A 240 -1.74 -1.76 0.17
N LEU A 241 -2.82 -0.97 0.23
CA LEU A 241 -2.79 0.37 0.82
C LEU A 241 -2.72 0.36 2.34
N HIS A 242 -3.26 -0.67 3.02
CA HIS A 242 -3.11 -0.87 4.46
C HIS A 242 -1.65 -1.06 4.81
N GLU A 243 -0.98 -1.99 4.13
CA GLU A 243 0.44 -2.23 4.34
C GLU A 243 1.33 -1.05 3.96
N LEU A 244 0.95 -0.32 2.89
CA LEU A 244 1.58 0.96 2.58
C LEU A 244 1.34 1.99 3.68
N GLY A 245 0.18 1.98 4.35
CA GLY A 245 -0.14 2.82 5.50
C GLY A 245 0.90 2.68 6.61
N HIS A 246 1.31 1.45 6.96
CA HIS A 246 2.39 1.24 7.93
C HIS A 246 3.74 1.80 7.46
N TYR A 247 4.09 1.63 6.18
CA TYR A 247 5.29 2.26 5.62
C TYR A 247 5.22 3.79 5.71
N ILE A 248 4.07 4.38 5.37
CA ILE A 248 3.84 5.82 5.45
C ILE A 248 3.94 6.32 6.90
N GLU A 249 3.33 5.65 7.86
CA GLU A 249 3.46 5.98 9.28
C GLU A 249 4.94 5.92 9.72
N ALA A 250 5.68 4.88 9.33
CA ALA A 250 7.08 4.70 9.66
C ALA A 250 8.02 5.79 9.09
N ILE A 251 7.65 6.40 7.95
CA ILE A 251 8.50 7.38 7.26
C ILE A 251 8.03 8.81 7.50
N TYR A 252 6.74 9.07 7.59
CA TYR A 252 6.17 10.42 7.70
C TYR A 252 5.59 10.72 9.08
N GLY A 253 5.38 9.70 9.92
CA GLY A 253 4.74 9.86 11.22
C GLY A 253 5.57 9.40 12.41
N VAL A 254 4.87 9.23 13.54
CA VAL A 254 5.43 8.71 14.80
C VAL A 254 5.09 7.23 14.92
N TYR A 255 5.99 6.38 14.43
CA TYR A 255 5.81 4.93 14.53
C TYR A 255 6.24 4.39 15.89
N SER A 256 5.28 3.90 16.66
CA SER A 256 5.48 3.27 17.98
C SER A 256 4.83 1.89 18.10
N ASN A 257 4.47 1.27 16.98
CA ASN A 257 3.92 -0.07 16.95
C ASN A 257 5.01 -1.11 17.28
N PRO A 258 4.83 -1.94 18.33
CA PRO A 258 5.75 -3.04 18.63
C PRO A 258 5.69 -4.20 17.62
N GLY A 259 4.68 -4.21 16.74
CA GLY A 259 4.31 -5.34 15.90
C GLY A 259 3.67 -6.46 16.72
N GLY A 260 3.10 -7.45 16.02
CA GLY A 260 2.45 -8.60 16.65
C GLY A 260 1.24 -9.07 15.87
N PHE A 261 0.58 -10.11 16.36
CA PHE A 261 -0.71 -10.55 15.83
C PHE A 261 -1.82 -9.63 16.35
N HIS A 262 -2.73 -9.25 15.46
CA HIS A 262 -3.97 -8.53 15.75
C HIS A 262 -5.06 -9.03 14.80
N ASP A 263 -6.30 -8.95 15.24
CA ASP A 263 -7.48 -9.46 14.53
C ASP A 263 -8.75 -8.67 14.93
N LEU A 264 -8.62 -7.35 15.04
CA LEU A 264 -9.62 -6.43 15.60
C LEU A 264 -9.91 -6.62 17.10
N GLU A 265 -9.34 -7.62 17.78
CA GLU A 265 -9.43 -7.71 19.24
C GLU A 265 -8.71 -6.50 19.91
N PRO A 266 -9.16 -6.06 21.10
CA PRO A 266 -8.49 -4.99 21.82
C PRO A 266 -7.01 -5.25 22.06
N ALA A 267 -6.17 -4.36 21.55
CA ALA A 267 -4.72 -4.45 21.58
C ALA A 267 -4.11 -3.28 22.38
N ALA A 268 -2.78 -3.29 22.54
CA ALA A 268 -2.07 -2.17 23.14
C ALA A 268 -2.35 -0.88 22.33
N PRO A 269 -2.59 0.28 22.95
CA PRO A 269 -3.04 1.48 22.24
C PRO A 269 -2.16 1.93 21.08
N THR A 270 -0.84 1.79 21.19
CA THR A 270 0.08 2.13 20.08
C THR A 270 0.02 1.14 18.91
N MET A 271 -0.32 -0.12 19.18
CA MET A 271 -0.56 -1.13 18.14
C MET A 271 -1.88 -0.85 17.46
N ALA A 272 -2.95 -0.70 18.25
CA ALA A 272 -4.29 -0.37 17.74
C ALA A 272 -4.28 0.93 16.91
N TRP A 273 -3.47 1.92 17.30
CA TRP A 273 -3.25 3.15 16.54
C TRP A 273 -2.68 2.89 15.15
N SER A 274 -1.56 2.17 15.07
CA SER A 274 -0.91 1.88 13.80
C SER A 274 -1.81 1.07 12.87
N GLU A 275 -2.52 0.06 13.39
CA GLU A 275 -3.42 -0.76 12.58
C GLU A 275 -4.68 0.01 12.14
N GLY A 276 -5.26 0.80 13.04
CA GLY A 276 -6.39 1.67 12.73
C GLY A 276 -6.01 2.77 11.74
N PHE A 277 -4.82 3.36 11.88
CA PHE A 277 -4.26 4.32 10.95
C PHE A 277 -4.09 3.71 9.56
N ALA A 278 -3.49 2.52 9.45
CA ALA A 278 -3.31 1.83 8.18
C ALA A 278 -4.65 1.51 7.49
N THR A 279 -5.62 1.04 8.28
CA THR A 279 -6.99 0.72 7.82
C THR A 279 -7.75 1.97 7.37
N TRP A 280 -7.57 3.10 8.05
CA TRP A 280 -8.12 4.38 7.63
C TRP A 280 -7.37 4.97 6.43
N PHE A 281 -6.05 4.81 6.37
CA PHE A 281 -5.22 5.34 5.29
C PHE A 281 -5.62 4.76 3.93
N GLN A 282 -5.88 3.46 3.86
CA GLN A 282 -6.38 2.86 2.62
C GLN A 282 -7.71 3.46 2.19
N ALA A 283 -8.60 3.74 3.13
CA ALA A 283 -9.93 4.29 2.86
C ALA A 283 -9.82 5.71 2.29
N ILE A 284 -9.01 6.58 2.88
CA ILE A 284 -8.84 7.95 2.37
C ILE A 284 -8.12 7.99 1.03
N VAL A 285 -7.18 7.07 0.77
CA VAL A 285 -6.50 7.01 -0.54
C VAL A 285 -7.50 6.65 -1.63
N ARG A 286 -8.36 5.67 -1.36
CA ARG A 286 -9.39 5.18 -2.28
C ARG A 286 -10.65 6.03 -2.35
N ASN A 287 -10.91 6.84 -1.32
CA ASN A 287 -12.19 7.49 -1.07
C ASN A 287 -13.34 6.46 -0.99
N ASP A 288 -13.14 5.42 -0.19
CA ASP A 288 -14.09 4.32 0.01
C ASP A 288 -13.90 3.75 1.43
N ALA A 289 -14.97 3.76 2.24
CA ALA A 289 -14.97 3.28 3.63
C ALA A 289 -14.81 1.75 3.74
N ARG A 290 -14.85 1.00 2.64
CA ARG A 290 -14.82 -0.46 2.68
C ARG A 290 -13.41 -1.00 2.53
N TYR A 291 -12.90 -1.68 3.53
CA TYR A 291 -11.78 -2.60 3.38
C TYR A 291 -12.28 -3.90 2.74
N VAL A 292 -11.71 -4.28 1.59
CA VAL A 292 -12.12 -5.47 0.84
C VAL A 292 -10.89 -6.33 0.57
N ASP A 293 -10.97 -7.58 0.99
CA ASP A 293 -9.94 -8.61 0.82
C ASP A 293 -10.59 -9.87 0.23
N ALA A 294 -10.12 -10.28 -0.95
CA ALA A 294 -10.63 -11.44 -1.64
C ALA A 294 -9.84 -12.69 -1.28
N GLN A 295 -10.42 -13.49 -0.38
CA GLN A 295 -9.84 -14.73 0.12
C GLN A 295 -10.41 -15.98 -0.61
N PRO A 296 -9.79 -17.17 -0.48
CA PRO A 296 -10.11 -18.32 -1.33
C PRO A 296 -11.55 -18.83 -1.20
N ALA A 297 -12.19 -18.59 -0.05
CA ALA A 297 -13.54 -19.08 0.26
C ALA A 297 -14.56 -17.97 0.54
N ARG A 298 -14.15 -16.71 0.62
CA ARG A 298 -15.03 -15.57 0.92
C ARG A 298 -14.37 -14.27 0.47
N VAL A 299 -15.19 -13.24 0.26
CA VAL A 299 -14.70 -11.86 0.27
C VAL A 299 -14.88 -11.37 1.71
N TYR A 300 -13.78 -10.98 2.36
CA TYR A 300 -13.81 -10.30 3.64
C TYR A 300 -14.04 -8.81 3.38
N VAL A 301 -15.10 -8.27 3.99
CA VAL A 301 -15.43 -6.84 3.90
C VAL A 301 -15.57 -6.30 5.30
N LEU A 302 -14.86 -5.22 5.56
CA LEU A 302 -14.99 -4.41 6.76
C LEU A 302 -15.39 -3.00 6.32
N ASP A 303 -16.45 -2.46 6.92
CA ASP A 303 -16.94 -1.12 6.66
C ASP A 303 -16.56 -0.21 7.83
N LEU A 304 -15.75 0.82 7.54
CA LEU A 304 -15.26 1.76 8.55
C LEU A 304 -16.39 2.57 9.19
N GLU A 305 -17.54 2.73 8.52
CA GLU A 305 -18.73 3.41 9.05
C GLU A 305 -19.44 2.59 10.13
N THR A 306 -19.37 1.26 10.00
CA THR A 306 -20.16 0.34 10.83
C THR A 306 -19.31 -0.77 11.40
N PRO A 307 -18.27 -0.43 12.22
CA PRO A 307 -17.43 -1.43 12.84
C PRO A 307 -18.28 -2.39 13.70
N PRO A 308 -17.97 -3.71 13.72
CA PRO A 308 -18.72 -4.69 14.50
C PRO A 308 -18.81 -4.29 15.97
N GLU A 309 -19.97 -4.46 16.61
CA GLU A 309 -20.22 -4.02 17.99
C GLU A 309 -19.22 -4.64 18.98
N GLU A 310 -18.83 -5.90 18.75
CA GLU A 310 -17.86 -6.64 19.55
C GLU A 310 -16.42 -6.09 19.48
N THR A 311 -16.11 -5.28 18.46
CA THR A 311 -14.79 -4.63 18.31
C THR A 311 -14.74 -3.26 18.96
N ARG A 312 -15.85 -2.77 19.52
CA ARG A 312 -15.93 -1.43 20.12
C ARG A 312 -15.47 -1.45 21.58
N GLY A 313 -15.12 -0.27 22.09
CA GLY A 313 -14.83 -0.03 23.49
C GLY A 313 -13.38 -0.27 23.90
N THR A 314 -13.18 -0.35 25.22
CA THR A 314 -11.87 -0.46 25.88
C THR A 314 -11.83 -1.65 26.85
N VAL A 315 -10.64 -2.15 27.15
CA VAL A 315 -10.42 -3.20 28.15
C VAL A 315 -9.34 -2.76 29.15
N PRO A 316 -9.68 -2.55 30.44
CA PRO A 316 -11.03 -2.61 31.03
C PRO A 316 -12.00 -1.57 30.45
N GLU A 317 -13.29 -1.87 30.49
CA GLU A 317 -14.34 -0.97 30.01
C GLU A 317 -14.29 0.37 30.76
N GLY A 318 -14.31 1.48 30.01
CA GLY A 318 -14.28 2.83 30.56
C GLY A 318 -12.88 3.34 30.92
N ASP A 319 -11.82 2.62 30.53
CA ASP A 319 -10.44 3.07 30.67
C ASP A 319 -9.84 3.50 29.33
N ALA A 320 -9.69 4.81 29.10
CA ALA A 320 -9.12 5.35 27.86
C ALA A 320 -7.63 4.99 27.67
N SER A 321 -6.95 4.52 28.72
CA SER A 321 -5.58 4.03 28.68
C SER A 321 -5.48 2.50 28.58
N GLY A 322 -6.62 1.82 28.62
CA GLY A 322 -6.74 0.37 28.47
C GLY A 322 -6.47 -0.09 27.04
N LEU A 323 -6.58 -1.41 26.82
CA LEU A 323 -6.53 -1.96 25.47
C LEU A 323 -7.73 -1.45 24.67
N VAL A 324 -7.53 -1.22 23.38
CA VAL A 324 -8.55 -0.70 22.47
C VAL A 324 -8.42 -1.42 21.13
N SER A 325 -9.53 -1.65 20.44
CA SER A 325 -9.48 -2.20 19.09
C SER A 325 -9.03 -1.13 18.09
N GLU A 326 -8.30 -1.54 17.06
CA GLU A 326 -8.08 -0.72 15.87
C GLU A 326 -9.39 -0.23 15.22
N ALA A 327 -10.50 -0.93 15.48
CA ALA A 327 -11.83 -0.54 15.00
C ALA A 327 -12.36 0.78 15.51
N VAL A 328 -12.07 1.09 16.77
CA VAL A 328 -12.42 2.38 17.34
C VAL A 328 -11.64 3.49 16.63
N ILE A 329 -10.40 3.21 16.23
CA ILE A 329 -9.47 4.20 15.67
C ILE A 329 -9.80 4.49 14.21
N TYR A 330 -9.92 3.46 13.37
CA TYR A 330 -10.25 3.70 11.96
C TYR A 330 -11.62 4.36 11.79
N ALA A 331 -12.59 4.04 12.66
CA ALA A 331 -13.95 4.57 12.56
C ALA A 331 -13.96 6.05 12.95
N LEU A 332 -13.29 6.43 14.05
CA LEU A 332 -13.17 7.84 14.45
C LEU A 332 -12.37 8.69 13.47
N LEU A 333 -11.32 8.13 12.87
CA LEU A 333 -10.55 8.83 11.86
C LEU A 333 -11.37 9.02 10.58
N TRP A 334 -12.20 8.05 10.22
CA TRP A 334 -13.05 8.09 9.03
C TRP A 334 -14.19 9.10 9.18
N ASP A 335 -14.95 9.03 10.28
CA ASP A 335 -16.00 9.98 10.70
C ASP A 335 -15.52 11.44 10.71
N GLY A 336 -14.23 11.65 10.99
CA GLY A 336 -13.65 12.99 10.93
C GLY A 336 -13.54 13.60 9.52
N VAL A 337 -13.46 12.79 8.46
CA VAL A 337 -13.07 13.25 7.12
C VAL A 337 -14.07 12.96 6.02
N ASP A 338 -14.98 12.04 6.23
CA ASP A 338 -16.02 11.76 5.27
C ASP A 338 -17.04 12.92 5.25
N ALA A 339 -17.96 12.84 4.30
CA ALA A 339 -19.02 13.84 4.19
C ALA A 339 -20.27 13.23 4.79
N PRO A 340 -21.11 13.98 5.51
CA PRO A 340 -22.29 13.44 6.20
C PRO A 340 -23.16 12.69 5.20
N ALA A 341 -23.06 11.37 5.25
CA ALA A 341 -23.69 10.47 4.30
C ALA A 341 -24.54 9.47 5.07
N ILE A 342 -25.60 10.00 5.70
CA ILE A 342 -26.74 9.26 6.28
C ILE A 342 -26.52 8.78 7.73
N ASP A 343 -25.36 8.99 8.35
CA ASP A 343 -25.15 9.03 9.80
C ASP A 343 -24.99 10.49 10.31
N ASP A 344 -24.91 10.64 11.62
CA ASP A 344 -25.51 11.70 12.42
C ASP A 344 -24.59 12.86 12.80
N ASP A 345 -23.48 13.00 12.07
CA ASP A 345 -22.37 13.88 12.40
C ASP A 345 -22.27 15.08 11.41
N THR A 346 -21.55 16.15 11.79
CA THR A 346 -21.28 17.30 10.92
C THR A 346 -19.79 17.54 10.64
N ALA A 347 -18.92 16.63 11.09
CA ALA A 347 -17.51 16.70 10.76
C ALA A 347 -17.32 16.45 9.26
N SER A 348 -16.35 17.14 8.67
CA SER A 348 -15.94 16.95 7.28
C SER A 348 -14.62 17.68 7.11
N TRP A 349 -13.61 17.22 7.83
CA TRP A 349 -12.32 17.87 7.84
C TRP A 349 -11.59 17.62 6.53
N PRO A 350 -10.77 18.59 6.04
CA PRO A 350 -9.94 18.34 4.88
C PRO A 350 -9.04 17.13 5.13
N VAL A 351 -9.12 16.11 4.26
CA VAL A 351 -8.35 14.85 4.38
C VAL A 351 -6.86 15.09 4.64
N GLY A 352 -6.27 16.12 4.02
CA GLY A 352 -4.87 16.48 4.27
C GLY A 352 -4.59 16.93 5.70
N GLU A 353 -5.50 17.71 6.29
CA GLU A 353 -5.37 18.19 7.68
C GLU A 353 -5.50 17.03 8.67
N ALA A 354 -6.45 16.13 8.44
CA ALA A 354 -6.62 14.92 9.23
C ALA A 354 -5.41 13.97 9.11
N LEU A 355 -4.85 13.82 7.90
CA LEU A 355 -3.63 13.02 7.68
C LEU A 355 -2.41 13.61 8.39
N ASP A 356 -2.25 14.94 8.38
CA ASP A 356 -1.17 15.59 9.14
C ASP A 356 -1.30 15.32 10.66
N ALA A 357 -2.53 15.39 11.17
CA ALA A 357 -2.80 15.11 12.57
C ALA A 357 -2.58 13.64 12.93
N ALA A 358 -3.00 12.72 12.06
CA ALA A 358 -2.84 11.28 12.28
C ALA A 358 -1.36 10.83 12.16
N LEU A 359 -0.57 11.46 11.29
CA LEU A 359 0.87 11.21 11.23
C LEU A 359 1.64 11.81 12.41
N SER A 360 1.11 12.87 13.03
CA SER A 360 1.75 13.55 14.17
C SER A 360 0.77 13.73 15.33
N PRO A 361 0.31 12.63 15.96
CA PRO A 361 -0.73 12.72 16.99
C PRO A 361 -0.25 13.44 18.26
N HIS A 362 1.06 13.57 18.47
CA HIS A 362 1.69 14.38 19.52
C HIS A 362 1.98 15.85 19.13
N GLY A 363 1.61 16.25 17.91
CA GLY A 363 1.87 17.57 17.32
C GLY A 363 3.14 17.65 16.46
N ALA A 364 3.16 18.60 15.52
CA ALA A 364 4.27 18.81 14.60
C ALA A 364 5.54 19.31 15.32
N GLY A 365 6.65 18.59 15.17
CA GLY A 365 7.98 19.10 15.55
C GLY A 365 8.83 18.24 16.48
N GLY A 366 8.56 16.93 16.65
CA GLY A 366 9.49 15.99 17.29
C GLY A 366 9.92 16.36 18.71
N ASN A 367 9.20 17.26 19.38
CA ASN A 367 9.45 17.63 20.74
C ASN A 367 8.42 16.90 21.61
N PRO A 368 8.81 15.82 22.32
CA PRO A 368 7.95 15.14 23.32
C PRO A 368 7.62 16.03 24.55
N ARG A 369 7.75 17.36 24.42
CA ARG A 369 7.41 18.39 25.40
C ARG A 369 6.61 19.55 24.79
N GLY A 370 6.15 19.43 23.54
CA GLY A 370 5.34 20.44 22.84
C GLY A 370 3.85 20.06 22.79
N GLY A 371 3.55 18.80 22.47
CA GLY A 371 2.36 18.09 22.92
C GLY A 371 2.76 17.16 24.07
N GLU A 372 1.96 17.11 25.12
CA GLU A 372 2.11 16.09 26.16
C GLU A 372 1.50 14.80 25.63
N ASP A 373 2.33 13.75 25.52
CA ASP A 373 1.91 12.35 25.38
C ASP A 373 0.92 12.02 26.50
N ILE A 374 -0.35 11.78 26.14
CA ILE A 374 -1.41 11.41 27.07
C ILE A 374 -1.63 9.91 26.98
N GLY A 375 -1.36 9.24 28.10
CA GLY A 375 -1.71 7.84 28.27
C GLY A 375 -0.48 6.96 28.07
N PRO A 376 -0.61 5.82 27.39
CA PRO A 376 0.50 4.96 27.02
C PRO A 376 1.58 5.69 26.19
N VAL A 377 2.86 5.37 26.45
CA VAL A 377 3.96 6.00 25.70
C VAL A 377 3.92 5.59 24.22
N GLY A 378 3.83 6.59 23.33
CA GLY A 378 3.80 6.40 21.88
C GLY A 378 2.59 7.07 21.24
N ALA A 379 2.47 7.04 19.92
CA ALA A 379 1.28 7.53 19.23
C ALA A 379 0.05 6.68 19.58
N ASP A 380 -0.98 7.31 20.15
CA ASP A 380 -2.28 6.67 20.32
C ASP A 380 -3.48 7.62 20.14
N LEU A 381 -4.68 7.07 20.30
CA LEU A 381 -5.94 7.77 20.08
C LEU A 381 -6.12 8.97 21.01
N ASN A 382 -5.67 8.90 22.27
CA ASN A 382 -5.78 10.01 23.21
C ASN A 382 -4.96 11.21 22.75
N ASP A 383 -3.78 10.97 22.19
CA ASP A 383 -2.91 12.03 21.68
C ASP A 383 -3.57 12.76 20.52
N TRP A 384 -4.09 11.98 19.56
CA TRP A 384 -4.79 12.54 18.40
C TRP A 384 -6.03 13.33 18.83
N LEU A 385 -6.86 12.77 19.72
CA LEU A 385 -8.02 13.50 20.26
C LEU A 385 -7.61 14.79 20.98
N ARG A 386 -6.49 14.78 21.71
CA ARG A 386 -5.97 15.98 22.39
C ARG A 386 -5.45 17.03 21.42
N VAL A 387 -4.66 16.64 20.41
CA VAL A 387 -4.01 17.58 19.51
C VAL A 387 -4.95 18.06 18.42
N PHE A 388 -5.90 17.21 18.02
CA PHE A 388 -6.75 17.47 16.88
C PHE A 388 -8.19 17.80 17.25
N ALA A 389 -8.86 16.99 18.06
CA ALA A 389 -10.27 17.20 18.39
C ALA A 389 -10.45 18.35 19.42
N CYS A 390 -9.60 18.45 20.44
CA CYS A 390 -9.73 19.48 21.49
C CYS A 390 -9.69 20.93 20.98
N PRO A 391 -8.71 21.37 20.15
CA PRO A 391 -8.66 22.76 19.69
C PRO A 391 -9.85 23.16 18.81
N ARG A 392 -10.55 22.17 18.25
CA ARG A 392 -11.72 22.35 17.38
C ARG A 392 -13.04 22.32 18.14
N ALA A 393 -13.02 21.96 19.44
CA ALA A 393 -14.22 21.69 20.22
C ALA A 393 -15.18 20.75 19.47
N ALA A 394 -14.62 19.68 18.90
CA ALA A 394 -15.32 18.75 18.02
C ALA A 394 -16.30 17.86 18.84
N GLY A 395 -17.49 18.39 19.12
CA GLY A 395 -18.52 17.69 19.90
C GLY A 395 -19.06 16.45 19.20
N ASP A 396 -19.03 16.43 17.86
CA ASP A 396 -19.47 15.27 17.07
C ASP A 396 -18.50 14.09 17.26
N ILE A 397 -17.19 14.36 17.28
CA ILE A 397 -16.16 13.36 17.57
C ILE A 397 -16.25 12.84 19.02
N GLU A 398 -16.64 13.70 19.98
CA GLU A 398 -16.95 13.24 21.33
C GLU A 398 -18.12 12.27 21.33
N ALA A 399 -19.20 12.58 20.60
CA ALA A 399 -20.36 11.70 20.48
C ALA A 399 -20.01 10.38 19.80
N ALA A 400 -19.25 10.41 18.71
CA ALA A 400 -18.76 9.23 17.99
C ALA A 400 -17.87 8.36 18.87
N ALA A 401 -16.93 8.95 19.62
CA ALA A 401 -16.06 8.23 20.55
C ALA A 401 -16.88 7.50 21.62
N LEU A 402 -17.87 8.18 22.20
CA LEU A 402 -18.77 7.58 23.18
C LEU A 402 -19.66 6.49 22.58
N ALA A 403 -20.14 6.65 21.34
CA ALA A 403 -20.91 5.64 20.62
C ALA A 403 -20.08 4.38 20.28
N LEU A 404 -18.78 4.55 20.09
CA LEU A 404 -17.79 3.48 19.94
C LEU A 404 -17.28 2.94 21.29
N GLY A 405 -17.85 3.38 22.41
CA GLY A 405 -17.46 2.91 23.75
C GLY A 405 -16.08 3.40 24.23
N PHE A 406 -15.50 4.39 23.55
CA PHE A 406 -14.25 5.01 23.96
C PHE A 406 -14.53 6.16 24.94
N PRO A 407 -14.02 6.09 26.18
CA PRO A 407 -14.39 7.00 27.27
C PRO A 407 -13.62 8.32 27.19
N TRP A 408 -13.90 9.13 26.18
CA TRP A 408 -13.31 10.45 25.97
C TRP A 408 -14.34 11.57 26.07
N SER A 409 -13.89 12.77 26.46
CA SER A 409 -14.75 13.95 26.57
C SER A 409 -13.98 15.25 26.34
N LEU A 410 -14.64 16.25 25.74
CA LEU A 410 -14.08 17.60 25.58
C LEU A 410 -13.80 18.30 26.93
N ASP A 411 -14.44 17.86 28.02
CA ASP A 411 -14.14 18.39 29.36
C ASP A 411 -12.72 18.05 29.83
N ALA A 412 -12.11 17.00 29.24
CA ALA A 412 -10.72 16.63 29.50
C ALA A 412 -9.70 17.49 28.73
N CYS A 413 -10.16 18.33 27.79
CA CYS A 413 -9.29 19.20 27.01
C CYS A 413 -8.66 20.31 27.87
N PRO A 414 -7.38 20.64 27.65
CA PRO A 414 -6.74 21.76 28.32
C PRO A 414 -7.46 23.08 27.95
N ARG A 415 -7.75 23.90 28.96
CA ARG A 415 -8.43 25.20 28.82
C ARG A 415 -7.50 26.36 28.52
#